data_AF-A0A9Q3L1S1-F1
#
_entry.id   AF-A0A9Q3L1S1-F1
#
_cell.length_a   1.000
_cell.length_b   1.000
_cell.length_c   1.000
_cell.angle_alpha   90.00
_cell.angle_beta   90.00
_cell.angle_gamma   90.00
#
_symmetry.space_group_name_H-M   'P 1'
#
loop_
_entity.id
_entity.type
_entity.pdbx_description
1 polymer ?
#
loop_
_entity_poly.entity_id
_entity_poly.type
_entity_poly.pdbx_seq_one_letter_code
_entity_poly.pdbx_strand_id
1 'polypeptide(L)'
;MKTKPNRGKDYTSGNSCITEVVIDKKPTKLMLDPGAFCSCVGKSFLKTCVPKFEDQLLPIDGIKFDSGSNPLKELGILEISVIFPHINGNLRITVEFVVMENFSSTQCILGNDYLIMYGIYLHNNKDRYFTIGDNKCEKFAFLPFKRQITVKKVSPVSLELEKFKSEKLNEAEMSLNSSDKKENELSALLHEHKEAFASDKEPLGAIIGHEVDIILNIERPYQPLLRRPAYPATPK
;
A
#
# COMPACT_ATOMS: atom_id res chain seq x y z
N MET A 1 -22.87 11.34 -11.16
CA MET A 1 -22.27 11.87 -12.41
C MET A 1 -21.16 12.81 -11.94
N LYS A 2 -19.89 12.64 -12.35
CA LYS A 2 -18.88 13.63 -11.99
C LYS A 2 -19.26 14.93 -12.70
N THR A 3 -19.58 15.96 -11.92
CA THR A 3 -19.93 17.26 -12.47
C THR A 3 -18.72 17.84 -13.17
N LYS A 4 -18.94 18.50 -14.32
CA LYS A 4 -17.88 19.25 -14.98
C LYS A 4 -17.28 20.21 -13.96
N PRO A 5 -15.94 20.27 -13.81
CA PRO A 5 -15.30 21.22 -12.91
C PRO A 5 -15.69 22.66 -13.25
N ASN A 6 -15.57 23.55 -12.27
CA ASN A 6 -15.75 24.97 -12.53
C ASN A 6 -14.76 25.43 -13.62
N ARG A 7 -15.15 26.45 -14.38
CA ARG A 7 -14.31 27.06 -15.43
C ARG A 7 -12.89 27.31 -14.91
N GLY A 8 -11.89 26.83 -15.63
CA GLY A 8 -10.49 26.95 -15.25
C GLY A 8 -10.00 25.91 -14.23
N LYS A 9 -10.82 24.93 -13.82
CA LYS A 9 -10.43 23.83 -12.92
C LYS A 9 -10.44 22.45 -13.58
N ASP A 10 -10.55 22.39 -14.91
CA ASP A 10 -10.62 21.11 -15.64
C ASP A 10 -9.39 20.21 -15.42
N TYR A 11 -8.22 20.82 -15.18
CA TYR A 11 -6.98 20.10 -14.86
C TYR A 11 -7.07 19.23 -13.58
N THR A 12 -8.01 19.53 -12.68
CA THR A 12 -8.22 18.76 -11.43
C THR A 12 -8.95 17.43 -11.64
N SER A 13 -9.48 17.19 -12.85
CA SER A 13 -10.17 15.93 -13.18
C SER A 13 -9.24 14.83 -13.69
N GLY A 14 -8.00 15.18 -14.03
CA GLY A 14 -7.00 14.23 -14.51
C GLY A 14 -6.56 13.26 -13.42
N ASN A 15 -6.34 12.01 -13.81
CA ASN A 15 -5.74 10.97 -12.96
C ASN A 15 -4.53 10.37 -13.68
N SER A 16 -3.63 9.74 -12.93
CA SER A 16 -2.47 9.03 -13.51
C SER A 16 -2.83 7.66 -14.09
N CYS A 17 -2.17 7.23 -15.16
CA CYS A 17 -2.25 5.88 -15.73
C CYS A 17 -1.23 4.90 -15.12
N ILE A 18 -0.86 5.13 -13.85
CA ILE A 18 0.18 4.36 -13.18
C ILE A 18 -0.47 3.19 -12.45
N THR A 19 0.05 2.00 -12.67
CA THR A 19 -0.31 0.75 -11.98
C THR A 19 0.91 0.18 -11.27
N GLU A 20 0.66 -0.71 -10.31
CA GLU A 20 1.69 -1.51 -9.68
C GLU A 20 1.76 -2.86 -10.38
N VAL A 21 2.98 -3.28 -10.72
CA VAL A 21 3.29 -4.58 -11.34
C VAL A 21 4.42 -5.23 -10.55
N VAL A 22 4.63 -6.52 -10.76
CA VAL A 22 5.77 -7.23 -10.19
C VAL A 22 6.79 -7.49 -11.29
N ILE A 23 8.01 -6.97 -11.10
CA ILE A 23 9.17 -7.16 -11.98
C ILE A 23 10.29 -7.73 -11.11
N ASP A 24 10.88 -8.85 -11.52
CA ASP A 24 11.93 -9.56 -10.75
C ASP A 24 11.58 -9.72 -9.26
N LYS A 25 10.35 -10.19 -8.98
CA LYS A 25 9.78 -10.38 -7.64
C LYS A 25 9.63 -9.10 -6.79
N LYS A 26 9.83 -7.92 -7.37
CA LYS A 26 9.67 -6.63 -6.69
C LYS A 26 8.46 -5.85 -7.21
N PRO A 27 7.62 -5.31 -6.32
CA PRO A 27 6.59 -4.35 -6.70
C PRO A 27 7.23 -3.11 -7.33
N THR A 28 6.77 -2.76 -8.53
CA THR A 28 7.34 -1.74 -9.39
C THR A 28 6.22 -0.92 -10.02
N LYS A 29 6.43 0.39 -10.15
CA LYS A 29 5.47 1.28 -10.82
C LYS A 29 5.64 1.19 -12.34
N LEU A 30 4.52 0.98 -13.03
CA LEU A 30 4.44 0.98 -14.49
C LEU A 30 3.38 1.99 -14.92
N MET A 31 3.74 2.87 -15.85
CA MET A 31 2.80 3.79 -16.48
C MET A 31 2.36 3.22 -17.83
N LEU A 32 1.04 3.16 -18.03
CA LEU A 32 0.47 2.86 -19.33
C LEU A 32 0.37 4.18 -20.12
N ASP A 33 1.24 4.34 -21.13
CA ASP A 33 1.37 5.60 -21.87
C ASP A 33 1.11 5.42 -23.36
N PRO A 34 -0.10 5.73 -23.86
CA PRO A 34 -0.40 5.68 -25.29
C PRO A 34 0.34 6.77 -26.08
N GLY A 35 0.92 7.78 -25.43
CA GLY A 35 1.75 8.81 -26.08
C GLY A 35 3.18 8.36 -26.33
N ALA A 36 3.65 7.29 -25.68
CA ALA A 36 4.98 6.75 -25.91
C ALA A 36 4.96 5.78 -27.09
N PHE A 37 5.86 5.96 -28.06
CA PHE A 37 5.96 5.07 -29.22
C PHE A 37 6.39 3.65 -28.82
N CYS A 38 7.33 3.54 -27.90
CA CYS A 38 7.88 2.27 -27.42
C CYS A 38 7.90 2.21 -25.88
N SER A 39 8.01 1.00 -25.37
CA SER A 39 8.18 0.72 -23.96
C SER A 39 9.62 0.99 -23.53
N CYS A 40 9.80 1.81 -22.51
CA CYS A 40 11.13 2.27 -22.09
C CYS A 40 11.26 2.41 -20.57
N VAL A 41 12.51 2.42 -20.11
CA VAL A 41 12.84 2.54 -18.69
C VAL A 41 14.17 3.27 -18.50
N GLY A 42 14.29 4.03 -17.41
CA GLY A 42 15.52 4.74 -17.09
C GLY A 42 16.51 3.86 -16.34
N LYS A 43 17.80 3.95 -16.68
CA LYS A 43 18.90 3.23 -16.04
C LYS A 43 18.84 3.28 -14.51
N SER A 44 18.69 4.49 -13.96
CA SER A 44 18.69 4.73 -12.52
C SER A 44 17.53 4.02 -11.80
N PHE A 45 16.35 4.03 -12.41
CA PHE A 45 15.18 3.35 -11.86
C PHE A 45 15.31 1.83 -11.99
N LEU A 46 15.75 1.35 -13.15
CA LEU A 46 15.91 -0.07 -13.42
C LEU A 46 16.88 -0.74 -12.44
N LYS A 47 17.97 -0.08 -12.04
CA LYS A 47 18.91 -0.58 -11.00
C LYS A 47 18.24 -0.89 -9.67
N THR A 48 17.15 -0.22 -9.33
CA THR A 48 16.43 -0.46 -8.07
C THR A 48 15.64 -1.76 -8.10
N CYS A 49 15.08 -2.09 -9.27
CA CYS A 49 14.30 -3.30 -9.47
C CYS A 49 15.19 -4.48 -9.84
N VAL A 50 16.05 -4.32 -10.86
CA VAL A 50 16.92 -5.35 -11.43
C VAL A 50 18.38 -4.88 -11.39
N PRO A 51 19.14 -5.15 -10.31
CA PRO A 51 20.47 -4.57 -10.13
C PRO A 51 21.52 -4.99 -11.16
N LYS A 52 21.38 -6.17 -11.76
CA LYS A 52 22.33 -6.76 -12.73
C LYS A 52 21.79 -6.80 -14.16
N PHE A 53 20.96 -5.82 -14.52
CA PHE A 53 20.36 -5.78 -15.86
C PHE A 53 21.39 -5.57 -16.99
N GLU A 54 22.53 -4.94 -16.67
CA GLU A 54 23.58 -4.60 -17.66
C GLU A 54 24.14 -5.86 -18.37
N ASP A 55 24.16 -7.01 -17.68
CA ASP A 55 24.62 -8.30 -18.22
C ASP A 55 23.61 -8.94 -19.21
N GLN A 56 22.37 -8.45 -19.22
CA GLN A 56 21.25 -8.99 -20.00
C GLN A 56 20.83 -8.07 -21.15
N LEU A 57 21.57 -6.98 -21.37
CA LEU A 57 21.26 -6.01 -22.41
C LEU A 57 21.56 -6.60 -23.79
N LEU A 58 20.55 -6.55 -24.65
CA LEU A 58 20.69 -6.80 -26.07
C LEU A 58 21.12 -5.50 -26.77
N PRO A 59 21.94 -5.59 -27.83
CA PRO A 59 22.36 -4.42 -28.60
C PRO A 59 21.16 -3.78 -29.31
N ILE A 60 21.25 -2.47 -29.52
CA ILE A 60 20.26 -1.69 -30.28
C ILE A 60 21.01 -0.88 -31.33
N ASP A 61 20.62 -1.03 -32.59
CA ASP A 61 21.30 -0.39 -33.71
C ASP A 61 20.33 0.48 -34.52
N GLY A 62 20.74 1.74 -34.75
CA GLY A 62 20.17 2.59 -35.79
C GLY A 62 18.85 3.30 -35.46
N ILE A 63 18.41 3.32 -34.20
CA ILE A 63 17.16 4.00 -33.79
C ILE A 63 17.48 5.18 -32.89
N LYS A 64 16.97 6.36 -33.24
CA LYS A 64 17.01 7.55 -32.39
C LYS A 64 15.74 7.65 -31.59
N PHE A 65 15.86 7.92 -30.30
CA PHE A 65 14.74 8.14 -29.41
C PHE A 65 14.71 9.60 -29.00
N ASP A 66 13.54 10.23 -29.12
CA ASP A 66 13.32 11.59 -28.68
C ASP A 66 12.22 11.62 -27.63
N SER A 67 12.46 12.36 -26.55
CA SER A 67 11.39 12.81 -25.66
C SER A 67 10.80 14.10 -26.21
N GLY A 68 9.67 14.56 -25.66
CA GLY A 68 9.04 15.81 -26.09
C GLY A 68 9.90 17.08 -25.96
N SER A 69 11.11 16.99 -25.41
CA SER A 69 12.02 18.15 -25.25
C SER A 69 13.49 17.86 -25.54
N ASN A 70 13.95 16.62 -25.41
CA ASN A 70 15.37 16.27 -25.55
C ASN A 70 15.57 14.90 -26.22
N PRO A 71 16.68 14.71 -26.94
CA PRO A 71 17.08 13.40 -27.41
C PRO A 71 17.39 12.48 -26.23
N LEU A 72 16.94 11.24 -26.32
CA LEU A 72 17.21 10.16 -25.37
C LEU A 72 18.38 9.33 -25.88
N LYS A 73 19.22 8.89 -24.95
CA LYS A 73 20.37 8.03 -25.23
C LYS A 73 20.06 6.61 -24.77
N GLU A 74 19.93 5.72 -25.73
CA GLU A 74 19.72 4.29 -25.55
C GLU A 74 20.99 3.58 -25.07
N LEU A 75 20.83 2.56 -24.24
CA LEU A 75 21.90 1.67 -23.77
C LEU A 75 21.77 0.26 -24.36
N GLY A 76 20.54 -0.18 -24.61
CA GLY A 76 20.22 -1.51 -25.08
C GLY A 76 18.77 -1.88 -24.79
N ILE A 77 18.40 -3.10 -25.16
CA ILE A 77 17.08 -3.66 -24.95
C ILE A 77 17.16 -4.68 -23.80
N LEU A 78 16.25 -4.58 -22.83
CA LEU A 78 16.10 -5.56 -21.77
C LEU A 78 14.76 -6.28 -21.94
N GLU A 79 14.81 -7.59 -22.19
CA GLU A 79 13.64 -8.46 -22.13
C GLU A 79 13.36 -8.88 -20.69
N ILE A 80 12.16 -8.58 -20.18
CA ILE A 80 11.77 -8.95 -18.82
C ILE A 80 10.28 -9.31 -18.72
N SER A 81 9.96 -10.24 -17.82
CA SER A 81 8.58 -10.54 -17.48
C SER A 81 7.99 -9.51 -16.54
N VAL A 82 6.87 -8.92 -16.94
CA VAL A 82 6.04 -8.02 -16.15
C VAL A 82 4.80 -8.76 -15.71
N ILE A 83 4.55 -8.79 -14.41
CA ILE A 83 3.38 -9.48 -13.83
C ILE A 83 2.38 -8.44 -13.34
N PHE A 84 1.17 -8.47 -13.89
CA PHE A 84 0.02 -7.71 -13.44
C PHE A 84 -0.73 -8.50 -12.37
N PRO A 85 -0.69 -8.07 -11.09
CA PRO A 85 -1.41 -8.75 -10.04
C PRO A 85 -2.91 -8.54 -10.20
N HIS A 86 -3.70 -9.61 -10.07
CA HIS A 86 -5.16 -9.54 -10.08
C HIS A 86 -5.77 -10.63 -9.18
N ILE A 87 -6.95 -10.35 -8.63
CA ILE A 87 -7.63 -11.21 -7.64
C ILE A 87 -7.97 -12.61 -8.19
N ASN A 88 -8.22 -12.72 -9.50
CA ASN A 88 -8.58 -13.97 -10.15
C ASN A 88 -7.37 -14.75 -10.67
N GLY A 89 -6.15 -14.23 -10.48
CA GLY A 89 -4.93 -14.79 -11.04
C GLY A 89 -4.05 -13.70 -11.63
N ASN A 90 -2.73 -13.90 -11.53
CA ASN A 90 -1.77 -12.93 -12.04
C ASN A 90 -1.60 -13.12 -13.55
N LEU A 91 -1.61 -12.02 -14.30
CA LEU A 91 -1.27 -12.03 -15.72
C LEU A 91 0.21 -11.74 -15.88
N ARG A 92 0.95 -12.61 -16.58
CA ARG A 92 2.36 -12.40 -16.90
C ARG A 92 2.51 -12.11 -18.39
N ILE A 93 3.16 -11.01 -18.71
CA ILE A 93 3.56 -10.68 -20.09
C ILE A 93 5.08 -10.53 -20.15
N THR A 94 5.66 -10.86 -21.29
CA THR A 94 7.08 -10.55 -21.57
C THR A 94 7.14 -9.23 -22.32
N VAL A 95 8.02 -8.33 -21.85
CA VAL A 95 8.17 -6.98 -22.37
C VAL A 95 9.65 -6.69 -22.61
N GLU A 96 9.95 -6.16 -23.78
CA GLU A 96 11.23 -5.58 -24.15
C GLU A 96 11.20 -4.09 -23.82
N PHE A 97 12.00 -3.68 -22.85
CA PHE A 97 12.19 -2.27 -22.54
C PHE A 97 13.45 -1.74 -23.20
N VAL A 98 13.33 -0.62 -23.90
CA VAL A 98 14.49 0.18 -24.27
C VAL A 98 15.02 0.87 -23.01
N VAL A 99 16.25 0.55 -22.63
CA VAL A 99 16.90 1.13 -21.46
C VAL A 99 17.58 2.43 -21.85
N MET A 100 17.17 3.52 -21.21
CA MET A 100 17.65 4.87 -21.50
C MET A 100 18.61 5.35 -20.41
N GLU A 101 19.73 5.95 -20.80
CA GLU A 101 20.73 6.49 -19.87
C GLU A 101 20.26 7.79 -19.21
N ASN A 102 19.72 8.73 -19.99
CA ASN A 102 19.35 10.09 -19.57
C ASN A 102 17.85 10.24 -19.25
N PHE A 103 17.18 9.15 -18.86
CA PHE A 103 15.75 9.15 -18.55
C PHE A 103 15.51 9.13 -17.03
N SER A 104 14.91 10.21 -16.51
CA SER A 104 14.76 10.49 -15.07
C SER A 104 13.46 9.98 -14.43
N SER A 105 12.66 9.20 -15.17
CA SER A 105 11.39 8.68 -14.68
C SER A 105 11.55 7.70 -13.51
N THR A 106 10.60 7.72 -12.57
CA THR A 106 10.54 6.80 -11.41
C THR A 106 9.57 5.62 -11.61
N GLN A 107 9.24 5.35 -12.86
CA GLN A 107 8.36 4.27 -13.29
C GLN A 107 8.79 3.77 -14.66
N CYS A 108 8.55 2.49 -14.93
CA CYS A 108 8.65 1.95 -16.27
C CYS A 108 7.51 2.52 -17.14
N ILE A 109 7.73 2.68 -18.43
CA ILE A 109 6.68 3.08 -19.38
C ILE A 109 6.35 1.89 -20.26
N LEU A 110 5.08 1.49 -20.25
CA LEU A 110 4.53 0.61 -21.27
C LEU A 110 3.94 1.49 -22.36
N GLY A 111 4.63 1.52 -23.50
CA GLY A 111 4.28 2.33 -24.65
C GLY A 111 3.22 1.68 -25.54
N ASN A 112 2.90 2.38 -26.61
CA ASN A 112 1.86 1.99 -27.56
C ASN A 112 2.17 0.67 -28.28
N ASP A 113 3.45 0.32 -28.43
CA ASP A 113 3.92 -0.99 -28.91
C ASP A 113 3.23 -2.16 -28.19
N TYR A 114 3.34 -2.18 -26.86
CA TYR A 114 2.81 -3.24 -26.02
C TYR A 114 1.33 -3.04 -25.67
N LEU A 115 0.85 -1.79 -25.63
CA LEU A 115 -0.57 -1.52 -25.45
C LEU A 115 -1.40 -2.10 -26.60
N ILE A 116 -0.95 -1.93 -27.85
CA ILE A 116 -1.63 -2.51 -29.02
C ILE A 116 -1.45 -4.02 -29.05
N MET A 117 -0.22 -4.52 -28.85
CA MET A 117 0.08 -5.95 -28.96
C MET A 117 -0.73 -6.82 -28.00
N TYR A 118 -0.91 -6.36 -26.75
CA TYR A 118 -1.66 -7.09 -25.72
C TYR A 118 -3.12 -6.63 -25.58
N GLY A 119 -3.61 -5.73 -26.45
CA GLY A 119 -4.98 -5.23 -26.38
C GLY A 119 -5.30 -4.54 -25.04
N ILE A 120 -4.41 -3.66 -24.58
CA ILE A 120 -4.57 -2.96 -23.30
C ILE A 120 -5.43 -1.72 -23.52
N TYR A 121 -6.62 -1.71 -22.93
CA TYR A 121 -7.57 -0.61 -23.06
C TYR A 121 -7.73 0.17 -21.77
N LEU A 122 -7.55 1.49 -21.86
CA LEU A 122 -7.74 2.43 -20.75
C LEU A 122 -9.20 2.90 -20.70
N HIS A 123 -9.91 2.61 -19.62
CA HIS A 123 -11.31 3.00 -19.43
C HIS A 123 -11.42 4.20 -18.48
N ASN A 124 -11.81 5.36 -19.03
CA ASN A 124 -11.98 6.61 -18.28
C ASN A 124 -13.45 6.84 -17.87
N ASN A 125 -14.03 5.87 -17.17
CA ASN A 125 -15.40 5.96 -16.64
C ASN A 125 -15.41 6.50 -15.20
N LYS A 126 -16.56 6.44 -14.50
CA LYS A 126 -16.67 6.88 -13.08
C LYS A 126 -15.55 6.27 -12.22
N ASP A 127 -15.34 4.97 -12.40
CA ASP A 127 -14.22 4.22 -11.86
C ASP A 127 -13.24 3.97 -13.01
N ARG A 128 -12.01 4.44 -12.81
CA ARG A 128 -10.97 4.31 -13.83
C ARG A 128 -10.27 2.96 -13.67
N TYR A 129 -10.26 2.18 -14.73
CA TYR A 129 -9.62 0.88 -14.77
C TYR A 129 -9.04 0.64 -16.17
N PHE A 130 -8.27 -0.41 -16.31
CA PHE A 130 -7.83 -0.91 -17.60
C PHE A 130 -8.12 -2.40 -17.73
N THR A 131 -8.20 -2.87 -18.96
CA THR A 131 -8.38 -4.28 -19.29
C THR A 131 -7.20 -4.70 -20.16
N ILE A 132 -6.81 -5.97 -20.09
CA ILE A 132 -5.76 -6.53 -20.94
C ILE A 132 -6.39 -7.68 -21.74
N GLY A 133 -6.23 -7.65 -23.05
CA GLY A 133 -6.84 -8.61 -23.98
C GLY A 133 -8.36 -8.48 -24.09
N ASP A 134 -8.99 -9.53 -24.64
CA ASP A 134 -10.42 -9.54 -24.97
C ASP A 134 -11.35 -9.75 -23.76
N ASN A 135 -10.79 -10.12 -22.61
CA ASN A 135 -11.58 -10.40 -21.41
C ASN A 135 -11.98 -9.11 -20.69
N LYS A 136 -13.07 -8.49 -21.15
CA LYS A 136 -13.64 -7.25 -20.57
C LYS A 136 -14.09 -7.37 -19.11
N CYS A 137 -14.16 -8.59 -18.57
CA CYS A 137 -14.56 -8.84 -17.19
C CYS A 137 -13.41 -8.62 -16.19
N GLU A 138 -12.15 -8.77 -16.62
CA GLU A 138 -10.98 -8.58 -15.76
C GLU A 138 -10.53 -7.12 -15.78
N LYS A 139 -10.82 -6.43 -14.67
CA LYS A 139 -10.55 -5.00 -14.51
C LYS A 139 -9.36 -4.81 -13.59
N PHE A 140 -8.31 -4.22 -14.13
CA PHE A 140 -7.13 -3.83 -13.38
C PHE A 140 -7.27 -2.38 -12.89
N ALA A 141 -6.89 -2.15 -11.63
CA ALA A 141 -7.01 -0.85 -11.01
C ALA A 141 -5.73 -0.03 -11.19
N PHE A 142 -5.88 1.28 -11.38
CA PHE A 142 -4.76 2.22 -11.28
C PHE A 142 -4.45 2.54 -9.82
N LEU A 143 -3.21 2.93 -9.54
CA LEU A 143 -2.84 3.48 -8.25
C LEU A 143 -3.61 4.80 -8.01
N PRO A 144 -4.27 4.96 -6.85
CA PRO A 144 -4.99 6.20 -6.55
C PRO A 144 -4.00 7.36 -6.44
N PHE A 145 -4.36 8.51 -7.03
CA PHE A 145 -3.55 9.72 -7.05
C PHE A 145 -3.08 10.16 -5.64
N LYS A 146 -3.88 9.91 -4.60
CA LYS A 146 -3.53 10.19 -3.19
C LYS A 146 -2.36 9.36 -2.63
N ARG A 147 -1.89 8.31 -3.33
CA ARG A 147 -0.71 7.50 -2.94
C ARG A 147 0.57 7.87 -3.70
N GLN A 148 0.56 8.92 -4.54
CA GLN A 148 1.76 9.33 -5.30
C GLN A 148 2.67 10.32 -4.57
N ILE A 149 2.41 10.62 -3.30
CA ILE A 149 3.24 11.52 -2.50
C ILE A 149 3.99 10.70 -1.43
N THR A 150 5.31 10.65 -1.62
CA THR A 150 6.39 10.26 -0.68
C THR A 150 6.30 8.84 -0.09
N VAL A 151 7.04 7.91 -0.71
CA VAL A 151 7.52 6.70 -0.02
C VAL A 151 8.47 7.16 1.10
N LYS A 152 7.95 7.52 2.26
CA LYS A 152 8.69 7.25 3.49
C LYS A 152 8.74 5.73 3.57
N LYS A 153 9.95 5.15 3.65
CA LYS A 153 10.13 3.73 3.95
C LYS A 153 9.27 3.39 5.17
N VAL A 154 8.12 2.76 4.94
CA VAL A 154 7.29 2.18 6.00
C VAL A 154 8.08 0.97 6.44
N SER A 155 8.82 1.12 7.55
CA SER A 155 9.43 -0.01 8.22
C SER A 155 8.31 -0.96 8.70
N PRO A 156 8.57 -2.28 8.83
CA PRO A 156 7.57 -3.21 9.36
C PRO A 156 6.99 -2.77 10.71
N VAL A 157 7.77 -2.02 11.50
CA VAL A 157 7.36 -1.38 12.76
C VAL A 157 6.17 -0.42 12.60
N SER A 158 6.07 0.32 11.49
CA SER A 158 4.95 1.25 11.27
C SER A 158 3.62 0.56 10.93
N LEU A 159 3.63 -0.65 10.37
CA LEU A 159 2.41 -1.43 10.11
C LEU A 159 1.81 -1.99 11.40
N GLU A 160 2.65 -2.41 12.35
CA GLU A 160 2.19 -2.88 13.67
C GLU A 160 1.63 -1.75 14.52
N LEU A 161 2.27 -0.57 14.46
CA LEU A 161 1.82 0.62 15.19
C LEU A 161 0.46 1.12 14.67
N GLU A 162 0.25 1.11 13.35
CA GLU A 162 -1.05 1.45 12.74
C GLU A 162 -2.14 0.44 13.13
N LYS A 163 -1.83 -0.87 13.16
CA LYS A 163 -2.76 -1.90 13.65
C LYS A 163 -3.11 -1.68 15.13
N PHE A 164 -2.11 -1.46 15.98
CA PHE A 164 -2.31 -1.20 17.41
C PHE A 164 -3.19 0.04 17.65
N LYS A 165 -2.96 1.12 16.90
CA LYS A 165 -3.83 2.31 16.93
C LYS A 165 -5.28 1.94 16.62
N SER A 166 -5.51 1.19 15.54
CA SER A 166 -6.85 0.83 15.09
C SER A 166 -7.58 -0.18 15.99
N GLU A 167 -6.86 -1.07 16.65
CA GLU A 167 -7.46 -2.15 17.44
C GLU A 167 -7.62 -1.78 18.91
N LYS A 168 -6.69 -1.02 19.49
CA LYS A 168 -6.63 -0.76 20.94
C LYS A 168 -6.84 0.70 21.32
N LEU A 169 -6.44 1.65 20.48
CA LEU A 169 -6.57 3.08 20.80
C LEU A 169 -7.81 3.73 20.18
N ASN A 170 -8.52 3.05 19.27
CA ASN A 170 -9.77 3.55 18.70
C ASN A 170 -10.88 3.74 19.74
N GLU A 171 -10.84 3.00 20.85
CA GLU A 171 -11.80 3.11 21.96
C GLU A 171 -11.32 4.09 23.04
N ALA A 172 -10.09 4.60 22.95
CA ALA A 172 -9.52 5.51 23.92
C ALA A 172 -9.94 6.96 23.63
N GLU A 173 -10.61 7.61 24.57
CA GLU A 173 -10.91 9.04 24.47
C GLU A 173 -9.68 9.88 24.85
N MET A 174 -9.11 10.54 23.86
CA MET A 174 -7.99 11.45 24.03
C MET A 174 -8.49 12.89 24.20
N SER A 175 -7.81 13.69 25.03
CA SER A 175 -8.22 15.06 25.30
C SER A 175 -8.21 15.92 24.03
N LEU A 176 -9.28 16.69 23.78
CA LEU A 176 -9.50 17.50 22.57
C LEU A 176 -8.43 18.59 22.26
N ASN A 177 -7.47 18.82 23.16
CA ASN A 177 -6.45 19.86 23.04
C ASN A 177 -5.05 19.33 22.65
N SER A 178 -4.93 18.06 22.24
CA SER A 178 -3.65 17.50 21.78
C SER A 178 -3.31 17.95 20.36
N SER A 179 -2.04 18.30 20.14
CA SER A 179 -1.50 18.53 18.80
C SER A 179 -1.10 17.18 18.18
N ASP A 180 -1.28 17.01 16.87
CA ASP A 180 -0.94 15.80 16.09
C ASP A 180 0.46 15.23 16.39
N LYS A 181 1.43 16.09 16.74
CA LYS A 181 2.78 15.64 17.12
C LYS A 181 2.78 14.87 18.45
N LYS A 182 2.06 15.37 19.46
CA LYS A 182 1.99 14.76 20.79
C LYS A 182 1.21 13.44 20.76
N GLU A 183 0.16 13.36 19.94
CA GLU A 183 -0.60 12.11 19.77
C GLU A 183 0.25 11.02 19.13
N ASN A 184 1.06 11.37 18.14
CA ASN A 184 1.95 10.42 17.49
C ASN A 184 3.06 9.94 18.44
N GLU A 185 3.66 10.84 19.22
CA GLU A 185 4.66 10.48 20.25
C GLU A 185 4.04 9.56 21.32
N LEU A 186 2.86 9.89 21.83
CA LEU A 186 2.17 9.08 22.82
C LEU A 186 1.77 7.70 22.27
N SER A 187 1.30 7.63 21.02
CA SER A 187 0.96 6.36 20.38
C SER A 187 2.18 5.45 20.20
N ALA A 188 3.37 6.02 19.97
CA ALA A 188 4.61 5.26 19.88
C ALA A 188 5.03 4.71 21.25
N LEU A 189 4.92 5.52 22.31
CA LEU A 189 5.19 5.11 23.69
C LEU A 189 4.23 3.99 24.14
N LEU A 190 2.94 4.10 23.84
CA LEU A 190 1.95 3.08 24.18
C LEU A 190 2.18 1.78 23.41
N HIS A 191 2.61 1.88 22.14
CA HIS A 191 2.97 0.70 21.37
C HIS A 191 4.23 0.01 21.91
N GLU A 192 5.23 0.77 22.37
CA GLU A 192 6.44 0.24 23.00
C GLU A 192 6.12 -0.60 24.25
N HIS A 193 5.14 -0.16 25.06
CA HIS A 193 4.71 -0.86 26.27
C HIS A 193 3.43 -1.68 26.09
N LYS A 194 3.11 -2.12 24.86
CA LYS A 194 1.83 -2.78 24.54
C LYS A 194 1.55 -4.07 25.34
N GLU A 195 2.60 -4.76 25.78
CA GLU A 195 2.49 -6.00 26.56
C GLU A 195 2.06 -5.78 28.02
N ALA A 196 2.14 -4.54 28.51
CA ALA A 196 1.64 -4.19 29.84
C ALA A 196 0.10 -4.08 29.90
N PHE A 197 -0.58 -3.98 28.74
CA PHE A 197 -2.03 -3.89 28.70
C PHE A 197 -2.69 -5.25 28.81
N ALA A 198 -3.81 -5.30 29.52
CA ALA A 198 -4.66 -6.47 29.57
C ALA A 198 -5.19 -6.84 28.16
N SER A 199 -5.18 -8.12 27.85
CA SER A 199 -5.78 -8.69 26.65
C SER A 199 -6.79 -9.77 27.00
N ASP A 200 -7.62 -10.18 26.05
CA ASP A 200 -8.61 -11.24 26.26
C ASP A 200 -7.96 -12.59 26.62
N LYS A 201 -6.69 -12.76 26.24
CA LYS A 201 -5.88 -13.94 26.57
C LYS A 201 -5.12 -13.78 27.88
N GLU A 202 -4.76 -12.55 28.24
CA GLU A 202 -3.96 -12.19 29.40
C GLU A 202 -4.61 -11.01 30.14
N PRO A 203 -5.61 -11.25 30.99
CA PRO A 203 -6.45 -10.20 31.58
C PRO A 203 -5.69 -9.26 32.54
N LEU A 204 -4.45 -9.59 32.91
CA LEU A 204 -3.61 -8.80 33.80
C LEU A 204 -2.39 -8.18 33.10
N GLY A 205 -2.15 -8.47 31.80
CA GLY A 205 -0.93 -8.05 31.09
C GLY A 205 0.36 -8.65 31.68
N ALA A 206 1.51 -8.34 31.07
CA ALA A 206 2.83 -8.80 31.53
C ALA A 206 3.35 -7.95 32.72
N ILE A 207 2.59 -7.92 33.82
CA ILE A 207 2.98 -7.19 35.04
C ILE A 207 3.82 -8.10 35.94
N ILE A 208 5.11 -7.77 36.12
CA ILE A 208 6.01 -8.48 37.03
C ILE A 208 5.98 -7.81 38.40
N GLY A 209 5.68 -8.58 39.46
CA GLY A 209 5.89 -8.15 40.85
C GLY A 209 4.65 -7.66 41.61
N HIS A 210 3.44 -7.91 41.12
CA HIS A 210 2.21 -7.79 41.93
C HIS A 210 1.55 -9.16 42.02
N GLU A 211 1.95 -9.96 43.02
CA GLU A 211 1.18 -11.14 43.43
C GLU A 211 -0.15 -10.65 44.01
N VAL A 212 -1.25 -10.89 43.30
CA VAL A 212 -2.58 -10.60 43.83
C VAL A 212 -2.96 -11.75 44.75
N ASP A 213 -2.70 -11.59 46.05
CA ASP A 213 -3.09 -12.55 47.08
C ASP A 213 -4.56 -12.33 47.44
N ILE A 214 -5.46 -13.08 46.80
CA ILE A 214 -6.89 -13.06 47.14
C ILE A 214 -7.14 -14.04 48.28
N ILE A 215 -7.10 -13.55 49.51
CA ILE A 215 -7.46 -14.33 50.69
C ILE A 215 -8.99 -14.29 50.87
N LEU A 216 -9.66 -15.38 50.51
CA LEU A 216 -11.08 -15.59 50.80
C LEU A 216 -11.24 -16.07 52.25
N ASN A 217 -11.35 -15.13 53.18
CA ASN A 217 -11.61 -15.46 54.59
C ASN A 217 -13.05 -16.00 54.77
N ILE A 218 -13.16 -17.25 55.19
CA ILE A 218 -14.41 -17.94 55.55
C ILE A 218 -14.68 -17.86 57.07
N GLU A 219 -13.81 -17.20 57.82
CA GLU A 219 -13.92 -17.12 59.27
C GLU A 219 -15.03 -16.19 59.72
N ARG A 220 -15.81 -16.66 60.69
CA ARG A 220 -16.89 -15.87 61.29
C ARG A 220 -16.29 -14.78 62.20
N PRO A 221 -16.94 -13.62 62.30
CA PRO A 221 -18.19 -13.26 61.65
C PRO A 221 -17.97 -12.56 60.29
N TYR A 222 -18.78 -12.93 59.29
CA TYR A 222 -18.84 -12.19 58.03
C TYR A 222 -19.21 -10.72 58.27
N GLN A 223 -18.59 -9.83 57.49
CA GLN A 223 -18.92 -8.41 57.51
C GLN A 223 -20.42 -8.20 57.24
N PRO A 224 -21.10 -7.29 57.97
CA PRO A 224 -22.57 -7.14 57.95
C PRO A 224 -23.17 -6.95 56.56
N LEU A 225 -22.42 -6.32 55.64
CA LEU A 225 -22.83 -6.01 54.27
C LEU A 225 -23.00 -7.23 53.35
N LEU A 226 -22.46 -8.40 53.72
CA LEU A 226 -22.58 -9.65 52.94
C LEU A 226 -23.66 -10.61 53.49
N ARG A 227 -24.37 -10.23 54.56
CA ARG A 227 -25.51 -11.01 55.04
C ARG A 227 -26.69 -10.77 54.10
N ARG A 228 -26.95 -11.71 53.19
CA ARG A 228 -28.23 -11.75 52.48
C ARG A 228 -29.36 -11.85 53.52
N PRO A 229 -30.48 -11.12 53.37
CA PRO A 229 -31.67 -11.41 54.18
C PRO A 229 -32.05 -12.89 53.95
N ALA A 230 -32.56 -13.54 55.00
CA ALA A 230 -33.02 -14.92 54.90
C ALA A 230 -33.99 -15.06 53.72
N TYR A 231 -33.78 -16.06 52.88
CA TYR A 231 -34.72 -16.35 51.79
C TYR A 231 -36.14 -16.45 52.37
N PRO A 232 -37.14 -15.81 51.75
CA PRO A 232 -38.52 -15.98 52.20
C PRO A 232 -38.85 -17.47 52.08
N ALA A 233 -39.27 -18.06 53.20
CA ALA A 233 -39.62 -19.46 53.27
C ALA A 233 -40.65 -19.79 52.19
N THR A 234 -40.43 -20.88 51.46
CA THR A 234 -41.34 -21.36 50.44
C THR A 234 -42.73 -21.58 51.03
N PRO A 235 -43.82 -21.15 50.35
CA PRO A 235 -45.17 -21.34 50.86
C PRO A 235 -45.48 -22.84 50.95
N LYS A 236 -46.12 -23.26 52.05
CA LYS A 236 -46.76 -24.59 52.15
C LYS A 236 -48.03 -24.64 51.33
#